data_AF-A0AAD7D6I8-F1
#
_entry.id   AF-A0AAD7D6I8-F1
#
_cell.length_a   1.000
_cell.length_b   1.000
_cell.length_c   1.000
_cell.angle_alpha   90.00
_cell.angle_beta   90.00
_cell.angle_gamma   90.00
#
_symmetry.space_group_name_H-M   'P 1'
#
loop_
_entity.id
_entity.type
_entity.pdbx_description
1 polymer ?
#
loop_
_entity_poly.entity_id
_entity_poly.type
_entity_poly.pdbx_seq_one_letter_code
_entity_poly.pdbx_strand_id
1 'polypeptide(L)'
;MASSSQQPYVSTGEPLNDFLRSFWQRQIDAAEQETPDYRHPPLPLARIKKVMKSDPDVKMIAADGTSPAPRPAPTQPGPGPSPILFCKACEIFIAEITARAFIIADSNKRRTLSRADIAKAL
;
A
#
# COMPACT_ATOMS: atom_id res chain seq x y z
N MET A 1 -16.15 18.60 -10.88
CA MET A 1 -14.78 18.24 -10.47
C MET A 1 -14.76 18.16 -8.96
N ALA A 2 -15.00 16.97 -8.39
CA ALA A 2 -14.99 16.80 -6.94
C ALA A 2 -13.53 16.76 -6.49
N SER A 3 -13.11 17.77 -5.74
CA SER A 3 -11.86 17.73 -5.00
C SER A 3 -12.01 16.59 -3.99
N SER A 4 -11.32 15.48 -4.18
CA SER A 4 -11.26 14.40 -3.19
C SER A 4 -10.54 14.96 -1.96
N SER A 5 -11.31 15.46 -1.01
CA SER A 5 -10.86 15.88 0.30
C SER A 5 -10.29 14.65 1.00
N GLN A 6 -8.99 14.43 0.81
CA GLN A 6 -8.27 13.31 1.42
C GLN A 6 -8.28 13.53 2.92
N GLN A 7 -9.26 12.89 3.59
CA GLN A 7 -9.37 12.95 5.03
C GLN A 7 -8.11 12.35 5.64
N PRO A 8 -7.54 12.98 6.69
CA PRO A 8 -6.38 12.42 7.36
C PRO A 8 -6.70 11.03 7.89
N TYR A 9 -5.73 10.11 7.81
CA TYR A 9 -5.92 8.74 8.29
C TYR A 9 -6.17 8.68 9.80
N VAL A 10 -5.51 9.54 10.56
CA VAL A 10 -5.51 9.60 12.03
C VAL A 10 -6.01 10.96 12.49
N SER A 11 -6.87 10.97 13.50
CA SER A 11 -7.24 12.18 14.24
C SER A 11 -6.40 12.33 15.51
N THR A 12 -6.11 13.57 15.93
CA THR A 12 -5.39 13.84 17.19
C THR A 12 -6.13 13.21 18.38
N GLY A 13 -5.41 12.49 19.24
CA GLY A 13 -6.00 11.80 20.40
C GLY A 13 -6.82 10.54 20.10
N GLU A 14 -6.82 10.04 18.87
CA GLU A 14 -7.51 8.80 18.51
C GLU A 14 -6.78 7.56 19.10
N PRO A 15 -7.48 6.65 19.78
CA PRO A 15 -6.87 5.42 20.29
C PRO A 15 -6.54 4.46 19.15
N LEU A 16 -5.41 3.75 19.28
CA LEU A 16 -4.85 2.89 18.23
C LEU A 16 -5.84 1.85 17.69
N ASN A 17 -6.63 1.19 18.54
CA ASN A 17 -7.55 0.13 18.11
C ASN A 17 -8.70 0.67 17.25
N ASP A 18 -9.23 1.85 17.56
CA ASP A 18 -10.32 2.46 16.80
C ASP A 18 -9.80 2.95 15.45
N PHE A 19 -8.60 3.54 15.44
CA PHE A 19 -7.88 3.88 14.22
C PHE A 19 -7.69 2.65 13.32
N LEU A 20 -7.17 1.54 13.85
CA LEU A 20 -6.92 0.34 13.05
C LEU A 20 -8.19 -0.22 12.42
N ARG A 21 -9.29 -0.26 13.19
CA ARG A 21 -10.59 -0.72 12.68
C ARG A 21 -11.07 0.17 11.53
N SER A 22 -11.07 1.49 11.72
CA SER A 22 -11.54 2.44 10.70
C SER A 22 -10.63 2.50 9.48
N PHE A 23 -9.31 2.34 9.67
CA PHE A 23 -8.32 2.29 8.61
C PHE A 23 -8.52 1.06 7.73
N TRP A 24 -8.57 -0.14 8.33
CA TRP A 24 -8.70 -1.39 7.58
C TRP A 24 -10.04 -1.50 6.87
N GLN A 25 -11.14 -1.04 7.48
CA GLN A 25 -12.43 -1.00 6.80
C GLN A 25 -12.34 -0.15 5.51
N ARG A 26 -11.76 1.05 5.59
CA ARG A 26 -11.54 1.91 4.42
C ARG A 26 -10.65 1.24 3.36
N GLN A 27 -9.60 0.52 3.77
CA GLN A 27 -8.72 -0.18 2.82
C GLN A 27 -9.43 -1.33 2.11
N ILE A 28 -10.28 -2.08 2.82
CA ILE A 28 -11.09 -3.17 2.26
C ILE A 28 -12.11 -2.60 1.29
N ASP A 29 -12.88 -1.58 1.70
CA ASP A 29 -13.88 -0.95 0.84
C ASP A 29 -13.25 -0.39 -0.45
N ALA A 30 -12.08 0.25 -0.34
CA ALA A 30 -11.33 0.74 -1.48
C ALA A 30 -10.83 -0.41 -2.40
N ALA A 31 -10.39 -1.53 -1.82
CA ALA A 31 -9.94 -2.68 -2.59
C ALA A 31 -11.08 -3.36 -3.38
N GLU A 32 -12.32 -3.26 -2.89
CA GLU A 32 -13.51 -3.79 -3.57
C GLU A 32 -14.05 -2.84 -4.65
N GLN A 33 -13.91 -1.53 -4.47
CA GLN A 33 -14.55 -0.52 -5.32
C GLN A 33 -13.61 0.15 -6.34
N GLU A 34 -12.31 0.27 -6.04
CA GLU A 34 -11.37 0.95 -6.93
C GLU A 34 -10.85 0.01 -8.03
N THR A 35 -10.83 0.51 -9.26
CA THR A 35 -10.06 -0.11 -10.36
C THR A 35 -8.70 0.58 -10.43
N PRO A 36 -7.60 -0.06 -9.98
CA PRO A 36 -6.32 0.63 -9.89
C PRO A 36 -5.74 0.95 -11.27
N ASP A 37 -5.21 2.16 -11.46
CA ASP A 37 -4.44 2.51 -12.67
C ASP A 37 -3.04 1.90 -12.62
N TYR A 38 -2.88 0.75 -13.27
CA TYR A 38 -1.61 0.02 -13.33
C TYR A 38 -0.57 0.66 -14.25
N ARG A 39 -0.91 1.73 -14.99
CA ARG A 39 0.06 2.47 -15.82
C ARG A 39 0.91 3.42 -14.99
N HIS A 40 0.39 3.91 -13.88
CA HIS A 40 1.06 4.88 -13.02
C HIS A 40 1.00 4.46 -11.55
N PRO A 41 1.57 3.30 -11.18
CA PRO A 41 1.55 2.84 -9.80
C PRO A 41 2.33 3.80 -8.89
N PRO A 42 1.88 4.02 -7.64
CA PRO A 42 2.50 4.95 -6.69
C PRO A 42 3.91 4.52 -6.28
N LEU A 43 4.20 3.21 -6.35
CA LEU A 43 5.52 2.66 -6.08
C LEU A 43 6.12 2.02 -7.35
N PRO A 44 7.42 2.21 -7.61
CA PRO A 44 8.06 1.67 -8.80
C PRO A 44 8.13 0.14 -8.74
N LEU A 45 7.33 -0.53 -9.58
CA LEU A 45 7.23 -1.99 -9.63
C LEU A 45 8.57 -2.69 -9.88
N ALA A 46 9.49 -2.06 -10.62
CA ALA A 46 10.83 -2.58 -10.83
C ALA A 46 11.63 -2.70 -9.52
N ARG A 47 11.47 -1.75 -8.58
CA ARG A 47 12.13 -1.79 -7.26
C ARG A 47 11.51 -2.88 -6.39
N ILE A 48 10.18 -3.00 -6.39
CA ILE A 48 9.45 -4.08 -5.71
C ILE A 48 9.95 -5.44 -6.21
N LYS A 49 9.97 -5.64 -7.54
CA LYS A 49 10.46 -6.88 -8.16
C LYS A 49 11.90 -7.19 -7.79
N LYS A 50 12.77 -6.18 -7.68
CA LYS A 50 14.17 -6.35 -7.26
C LYS A 50 14.31 -6.81 -5.81
N VAL A 51 13.50 -6.26 -4.89
CA VAL A 51 13.46 -6.69 -3.48
C VAL A 51 12.89 -8.10 -3.38
N MET A 52 11.80 -8.41 -4.08
CA MET A 52 11.25 -9.77 -4.06
C MET A 52 12.24 -10.82 -4.59
N LYS A 53 13.09 -10.46 -5.56
CA LYS A 53 14.11 -11.34 -6.14
C LYS A 53 15.45 -11.34 -5.39
N SER A 54 15.60 -10.59 -4.30
CA SER A 54 16.82 -10.70 -3.47
C SER A 54 16.82 -11.96 -2.61
N ASP A 55 15.64 -12.57 -2.42
CA ASP A 55 15.50 -13.87 -1.80
C ASP A 55 15.85 -14.98 -2.82
N PRO A 56 16.90 -15.80 -2.56
CA PRO A 56 17.36 -16.83 -3.49
C PRO A 56 16.32 -17.95 -3.72
N ASP A 57 15.33 -18.11 -2.85
CA ASP A 57 14.27 -19.11 -3.00
C ASP A 57 13.13 -18.64 -3.93
N VAL A 58 13.10 -17.35 -4.29
CA VAL A 58 12.09 -16.77 -5.18
C VAL A 58 12.50 -16.98 -6.65
N LYS A 59 12.15 -18.14 -7.21
CA LYS A 59 12.51 -18.55 -8.58
C LYS A 59 11.74 -17.82 -9.69
N MET A 60 10.43 -17.63 -9.53
CA MET A 60 9.57 -16.95 -10.51
C MET A 60 8.53 -16.11 -9.79
N ILE A 61 8.43 -14.83 -10.14
CA ILE A 61 7.30 -13.98 -9.76
C ILE A 61 6.33 -14.07 -10.93
N ALA A 62 5.16 -14.69 -10.71
CA ALA A 62 4.18 -14.96 -11.75
C ALA A 62 3.83 -13.68 -12.55
N ALA A 63 4.06 -13.74 -13.86
CA ALA A 63 3.73 -12.67 -14.80
C ALA A 63 2.40 -12.91 -15.53
N ASP A 64 1.87 -14.13 -15.57
CA ASP A 64 0.70 -14.45 -16.40
C ASP A 64 -0.46 -15.02 -15.60
N GLY A 65 -1.54 -14.25 -15.58
CA GLY A 65 -2.91 -14.72 -15.41
C GLY A 65 -3.73 -14.29 -16.62
N THR A 66 -3.32 -14.66 -17.83
CA THR A 66 -4.17 -14.50 -19.02
C THR A 66 -5.14 -15.69 -19.07
N SER A 67 -6.43 -15.43 -18.87
CA SER A 67 -7.49 -16.30 -19.41
C SER A 67 -7.23 -16.52 -20.90
N PRO A 68 -7.40 -17.74 -21.44
CA PRO A 68 -7.17 -18.01 -22.85
C PRO A 68 -8.28 -17.36 -23.68
N ALA A 69 -8.04 -16.14 -24.17
CA ALA A 69 -8.82 -15.53 -25.24
C ALA A 69 -7.91 -15.24 -26.44
N PRO A 70 -8.38 -15.46 -27.69
CA PRO A 70 -7.55 -15.28 -28.87
C PRO A 70 -7.31 -13.79 -29.18
N ARG A 71 -6.04 -13.47 -29.50
CA ARG A 71 -5.38 -12.17 -29.80
C ARG A 71 -6.03 -11.38 -30.99
N PRO A 72 -5.68 -10.09 -31.31
CA PRO A 72 -4.40 -9.37 -31.03
C PRO A 72 -4.43 -7.84 -30.73
N ALA A 73 -3.46 -7.37 -29.92
CA ALA A 73 -2.87 -6.02 -29.99
C ALA A 73 -1.50 -6.03 -29.28
N PRO A 74 -0.50 -5.22 -29.68
CA PRO A 74 0.78 -5.13 -28.99
C PRO A 74 0.62 -4.21 -27.77
N THR A 75 -0.15 -4.67 -26.78
CA THR A 75 -0.15 -4.03 -25.46
C THR A 75 1.05 -4.56 -24.72
N GLN A 76 1.98 -3.66 -24.36
CA GLN A 76 3.08 -3.92 -23.42
C GLN A 76 2.62 -4.91 -22.33
N PRO A 77 3.39 -5.97 -22.01
CA PRO A 77 3.01 -6.89 -20.95
C PRO A 77 2.86 -6.08 -19.67
N GLY A 78 1.62 -5.94 -19.22
CA GLY A 78 1.31 -5.31 -17.95
C GLY A 78 2.02 -6.06 -16.84
N PRO A 79 2.40 -5.40 -15.73
CA PRO A 79 2.87 -6.11 -14.56
C PRO A 79 1.81 -7.12 -14.12
N GLY A 80 2.20 -8.37 -13.89
CA GLY A 80 1.30 -9.43 -13.42
C GLY A 80 0.65 -9.09 -12.05
N PRO A 81 -0.32 -9.89 -11.58
CA PRO A 81 -1.06 -9.62 -10.35
C PRO A 81 -0.15 -9.53 -9.10
N SER A 82 1.01 -10.19 -9.11
CA SER A 82 1.89 -10.24 -7.95
C SER A 82 2.62 -8.91 -7.63
N PRO A 83 3.34 -8.25 -8.57
CA PRO A 83 3.89 -6.92 -8.31
C PRO A 83 2.85 -5.85 -7.98
N ILE A 84 1.64 -5.97 -8.54
CA ILE A 84 0.51 -5.08 -8.27
C ILE A 84 0.06 -5.21 -6.81
N LEU A 85 -0.16 -6.44 -6.34
CA LEU A 85 -0.55 -6.71 -4.95
C LEU A 85 0.51 -6.18 -3.98
N PHE A 86 1.80 -6.36 -4.28
CA PHE A 86 2.87 -5.81 -3.46
C PHE A 86 2.88 -4.28 -3.46
N CYS A 87 2.60 -3.64 -4.59
CA CYS A 87 2.50 -2.18 -4.64
C CYS A 87 1.44 -1.68 -3.66
N LYS A 88 0.23 -2.25 -3.71
CA LYS A 88 -0.86 -1.88 -2.81
C LYS A 88 -0.57 -2.25 -1.35
N ALA A 89 -0.02 -3.44 -1.11
CA ALA A 89 0.35 -3.88 0.24
C ALA A 89 1.43 -2.99 0.86
N CYS A 90 2.45 -2.59 0.11
CA CYS A 90 3.47 -1.65 0.57
C CYS A 90 2.88 -0.27 0.85
N GLU A 91 1.96 0.21 0.02
CA GLU A 91 1.27 1.49 0.24
C GLU A 91 0.45 1.46 1.54
N ILE A 92 -0.36 0.41 1.75
CA ILE A 92 -1.14 0.18 2.97
C ILE A 92 -0.22 0.09 4.19
N PHE A 93 0.87 -0.69 4.09
CA PHE A 93 1.83 -0.87 5.18
C PHE A 93 2.49 0.45 5.58
N ILE A 94 2.96 1.23 4.60
CA ILE A 94 3.59 2.53 4.86
C ILE A 94 2.59 3.47 5.52
N ALA A 95 1.36 3.54 5.02
CA ALA A 95 0.31 4.37 5.61
C ALA A 95 -0.01 3.96 7.06
N GLU A 96 -0.17 2.66 7.32
CA GLU A 96 -0.48 2.13 8.64
C GLU A 96 0.66 2.40 9.64
N ILE A 97 1.91 2.03 9.31
CA ILE A 97 3.02 2.20 10.25
C ILE A 97 3.29 3.67 10.55
N THR A 98 3.12 4.55 9.55
CA THR A 98 3.25 6.00 9.72
C THR A 98 2.17 6.55 10.65
N ALA A 99 0.93 6.10 10.48
CA ALA A 99 -0.19 6.47 11.34
C ALA A 99 0.00 5.99 12.79
N ARG A 100 0.42 4.73 12.99
CA ARG A 100 0.74 4.19 14.32
C ARG A 100 1.84 5.00 15.00
N ALA A 101 2.94 5.29 14.28
CA ALA A 101 4.02 6.11 14.79
C ALA A 101 3.55 7.53 15.12
N PHE A 102 2.59 8.07 14.35
CA PHE A 102 2.03 9.39 14.61
C PHE A 102 1.22 9.44 15.90
N ILE A 103 0.38 8.43 16.18
CA ILE A 103 -0.35 8.32 17.46
C ILE A 103 0.62 8.34 18.65
N ILE A 104 1.77 7.68 18.52
CA ILE A 104 2.81 7.65 19.55
C ILE A 104 3.48 9.03 19.68
N ALA A 105 3.82 9.68 18.59
CA ALA A 105 4.38 11.03 18.62
C ALA A 105 3.39 12.03 19.27
N ASP A 106 2.12 11.94 18.89
CA ASP A 106 1.02 12.78 19.40
C ASP A 106 0.81 12.59 20.91
N SER A 107 0.85 11.34 21.39
CA SER A 107 0.79 11.04 22.84
C SER A 107 1.94 11.68 23.63
N ASN A 108 3.09 11.93 22.97
CA ASN A 108 4.24 12.62 23.53
C ASN A 108 4.20 14.14 23.26
N LYS A 109 3.06 14.68 22.82
CA LYS A 109 2.86 16.10 22.44
C LYS A 109 3.81 16.56 21.34
N ARG A 110 4.28 15.64 20.50
CA ARG A 110 5.16 15.91 19.36
C ARG A 110 4.39 15.78 18.06
N ARG A 111 4.59 16.74 17.15
CA ARG A 111 4.01 16.71 15.79
C ARG A 111 5.00 16.24 14.73
N THR A 112 6.22 15.92 15.15
CA THR A 112 7.31 15.43 14.29
C THR A 112 7.61 13.98 14.63
N LEU A 113 7.54 13.11 13.62
CA LEU A 113 7.87 11.69 13.74
C LEU A 113 9.37 11.50 13.96
N SER A 114 9.71 10.58 14.85
CA SER A 114 11.08 10.15 15.11
C SER A 114 11.24 8.65 14.88
N ARG A 115 12.49 8.19 14.74
CA ARG A 115 12.80 6.76 14.64
C ARG A 115 12.31 5.95 15.84
N ALA A 116 12.28 6.57 17.02
CA ALA A 116 11.79 5.94 18.25
C ALA A 116 10.27 5.70 18.21
N ASP A 117 9.50 6.56 17.52
CA ASP A 117 8.06 6.38 17.36
C ASP A 117 7.76 5.18 16.46
N ILE A 118 8.50 5.06 15.36
CA ILE A 118 8.41 3.91 14.45
C ILE A 118 8.80 2.62 15.20
N ALA A 119 9.87 2.65 15.97
CA ALA A 119 10.32 1.49 16.74
C ALA A 119 9.30 1.03 17.79
N LYS A 120 8.52 1.96 18.37
CA LYS A 120 7.43 1.63 19.31
C LYS A 120 6.12 1.24 18.61
N ALA A 121 5.98 1.54 17.32
CA ALA A 121 4.80 1.22 16.52
C ALA A 121 4.85 -0.19 15.88
N LEU A 122 6.05 -0.79 15.84
CA LEU A 122 6.30 -2.19 15.45
C LEU A 122 5.99 -3.12 16.62
#